data_AF-A0A2X1IWR0-F1
#
_entry.id   AF-A0A2X1IWR0-F1
#
_cell.length_a   1.000
_cell.length_b   1.000
_cell.length_c   1.000
_cell.angle_alpha   90.00
_cell.angle_beta   90.00
_cell.angle_gamma   90.00
#
_symmetry.space_group_name_H-M   'P 1'
#
loop_
_entity.id
_entity.type
_entity.pdbx_description
1 polymer ?
#
loop_
_entity_poly.entity_id
_entity_poly.type
_entity_poly.pdbx_seq_one_letter_code
_entity_poly.pdbx_strand_id
1 'polypeptide(L)'
;MVRFSRYPHEAWQRELDFASGELRRNVVWRTSNGSGYTIASRRFVSADQLPLIALEITITPLDADASVLISTGIDATQTNHGRQHLDETPGAGVWSASDAGELHHPGWTQ
;
A
#
# COMPACT_ATOMS: atom_id res chain seq x y z
N MET A 1 10.20 -6.38 -0.11
CA MET A 1 9.96 -6.81 -1.51
C MET A 1 8.96 -7.96 -1.51
N VAL A 2 7.68 -7.70 -1.76
CA VAL A 2 6.69 -8.77 -1.97
C VAL A 2 6.80 -9.23 -3.42
N ARG A 3 7.26 -10.46 -3.66
CA ARG A 3 7.21 -11.08 -4.99
C ARG A 3 5.77 -11.47 -5.28
N PHE A 4 5.13 -10.80 -6.22
CA PHE A 4 3.90 -11.30 -6.82
C PHE A 4 4.24 -12.53 -7.65
N SER A 5 3.68 -13.68 -7.26
CA SER A 5 3.76 -14.89 -8.06
C SER A 5 3.09 -14.67 -9.42
N ARG A 6 3.63 -15.34 -10.44
CA ARG A 6 3.22 -15.37 -11.86
C ARG A 6 1.86 -16.04 -12.08
N TYR A 7 0.87 -15.82 -11.22
CA TYR A 7 -0.49 -16.31 -11.43
C TYR A 7 -1.30 -15.26 -12.20
N PRO A 8 -2.14 -15.68 -13.16
CA PRO A 8 -2.93 -14.74 -13.94
C PRO A 8 -3.86 -13.98 -13.00
N HIS A 9 -3.79 -12.65 -13.04
CA HIS A 9 -4.95 -11.86 -12.67
C HIS A 9 -6.07 -12.29 -13.61
N GLU A 10 -7.17 -12.83 -13.08
CA GLU A 10 -8.27 -13.32 -13.92
C GLU A 10 -8.95 -12.19 -14.69
N ALA A 11 -8.90 -10.99 -14.10
CA ALA A 11 -9.27 -9.76 -14.75
C ALA A 11 -8.47 -8.59 -14.15
N TRP A 12 -8.07 -7.66 -14.99
CA TRP A 12 -7.39 -6.42 -14.57
C TRP A 12 -7.93 -5.25 -15.38
N GLN A 13 -8.28 -4.18 -14.69
CA GLN A 13 -8.68 -2.90 -15.30
C GLN A 13 -7.99 -1.75 -14.57
N ARG A 14 -7.60 -0.74 -15.33
CA ARG A 14 -7.11 0.54 -14.82
C ARG A 14 -7.62 1.68 -15.68
N GLU A 15 -8.16 2.71 -15.04
CA GLU A 15 -8.77 3.86 -15.70
C GLU A 15 -8.40 5.14 -14.98
N LEU A 16 -8.11 6.19 -15.74
CA LEU A 16 -7.96 7.55 -15.24
C LEU A 16 -9.20 8.35 -15.63
N ASP A 17 -9.92 8.84 -14.62
CA ASP A 17 -11.01 9.78 -14.82
C ASP A 17 -10.43 11.19 -14.96
N PHE A 18 -10.48 11.74 -16.18
CA PHE A 18 -9.91 13.06 -16.47
C PHE A 18 -10.70 14.22 -15.83
N ALA A 19 -11.97 14.03 -15.49
CA ALA A 19 -12.77 15.08 -14.88
C ALA A 19 -12.42 15.24 -13.39
N SER A 20 -12.16 14.12 -12.69
CA SER A 20 -11.83 14.12 -11.27
C SER A 20 -10.32 13.99 -10.97
N GLY A 21 -9.51 13.56 -11.94
CA GLY A 21 -8.11 13.19 -11.72
C GLY A 21 -7.92 11.88 -10.94
N GLU A 22 -9.00 11.13 -10.69
CA GLU A 22 -8.96 9.89 -9.92
C GLU A 22 -8.49 8.72 -10.79
N LEU A 23 -7.47 8.01 -10.32
CA LEU A 23 -7.02 6.77 -10.92
C LEU A 23 -7.66 5.57 -10.21
N ARG A 24 -8.48 4.82 -10.93
CA ARG A 24 -9.18 3.62 -10.48
C ARG A 24 -8.50 2.37 -11.01
N ARG A 25 -8.44 1.33 -10.20
CA ARG A 25 -7.92 0.01 -10.58
C ARG A 25 -8.75 -1.09 -9.93
N ASN A 26 -9.18 -2.06 -10.73
CA ASN A 26 -9.84 -3.28 -10.25
C ASN A 26 -9.03 -4.49 -10.69
N VAL A 27 -8.84 -5.44 -9.76
CA VAL A 27 -8.10 -6.68 -9.99
C VAL A 27 -8.87 -7.84 -9.40
N VAL A 28 -9.09 -8.89 -10.18
CA VAL A 28 -9.48 -10.21 -9.65
C VAL A 28 -8.19 -11.01 -9.47
N TRP A 29 -7.91 -11.37 -8.23
CA TRP A 29 -6.67 -12.03 -7.82
C TRP A 29 -6.97 -13.38 -7.17
N ARG A 30 -6.21 -14.42 -7.53
CA ARG A 30 -6.19 -15.71 -6.85
C ARG A 30 -4.86 -15.94 -6.12
N THR A 31 -4.94 -16.40 -4.89
CA THR A 31 -3.80 -16.87 -4.09
C THR A 31 -3.38 -18.27 -4.52
N SER A 32 -2.19 -18.72 -4.10
CA SER A 32 -1.67 -20.05 -4.44
C SER A 32 -2.48 -21.21 -3.85
N ASN A 33 -3.24 -20.97 -2.77
CA ASN A 33 -4.18 -21.94 -2.20
C ASN A 33 -5.58 -21.88 -2.84
N GLY A 34 -5.76 -21.11 -3.91
CA GLY A 34 -7.00 -21.05 -4.70
C GLY A 34 -8.02 -20.01 -4.26
N SER A 35 -7.80 -19.29 -3.15
CA SER A 35 -8.72 -18.24 -2.68
C SER A 35 -8.70 -17.01 -3.59
N GLY A 36 -9.88 -16.54 -3.97
CA GLY A 36 -10.13 -15.43 -4.87
C GLY A 36 -10.57 -14.17 -4.14
N TYR A 37 -10.09 -13.03 -4.65
CA TYR A 37 -10.39 -11.70 -4.13
C TYR A 37 -10.60 -10.71 -5.28
N THR A 38 -11.56 -9.80 -5.13
CA THR A 38 -11.55 -8.55 -5.88
C THR A 38 -10.84 -7.49 -5.05
N ILE A 39 -9.86 -6.82 -5.66
CA ILE A 39 -9.14 -5.70 -5.06
C ILE A 39 -9.41 -4.47 -5.94
N ALA A 40 -10.21 -3.56 -5.42
CA ALA A 40 -10.46 -2.26 -6.02
C ALA A 40 -9.63 -1.20 -5.28
N SER A 41 -9.05 -0.26 -6.03
CA SER A 41 -8.37 0.89 -5.46
C SER A 41 -8.66 2.15 -6.25
N ARG A 42 -8.81 3.28 -5.55
CA ARG A 42 -8.91 4.61 -6.15
C ARG A 42 -7.97 5.57 -5.44
N ARG A 43 -7.30 6.44 -6.20
CA ARG A 43 -6.40 7.46 -5.66
C ARG A 43 -6.44 8.74 -6.46
N PHE A 44 -6.19 9.85 -5.79
CA PHE A 44 -6.02 11.16 -6.41
C PHE A 44 -5.06 12.01 -5.58
N VAL A 45 -4.56 13.08 -6.20
CA VAL A 45 -3.86 14.18 -5.52
C VAL A 45 -4.82 15.36 -5.50
N SER A 46 -5.03 15.94 -4.32
CA SER A 46 -6.00 17.04 -4.17
C SER A 46 -5.52 18.28 -4.93
N ALA A 47 -6.39 18.83 -5.78
CA ALA A 47 -6.16 20.12 -6.41
C ALA A 47 -6.41 21.30 -5.45
N ASP A 48 -7.32 21.11 -4.48
CA ASP A 48 -7.75 22.16 -3.56
C ASP A 48 -6.89 22.22 -2.27
N GLN A 49 -6.25 21.10 -1.91
CA GLN A 49 -5.48 20.98 -0.67
C GLN A 49 -4.09 20.37 -0.91
N LEU A 50 -3.08 21.19 -1.14
CA LEU A 50 -1.69 20.74 -1.18
C LEU A 50 -1.15 20.55 0.25
N PRO A 51 -0.39 19.48 0.59
CA PRO A 51 0.11 18.36 -0.24
C PRO A 51 -0.70 17.06 -0.05
N LEU A 52 -2.02 17.09 -0.14
CA LEU A 52 -2.85 15.90 0.13
C LEU A 52 -2.84 14.92 -1.04
N ILE A 53 -2.48 13.66 -0.73
CA ILE A 53 -2.75 12.48 -1.55
C ILE A 53 -3.66 11.54 -0.78
N ALA A 54 -4.64 10.96 -1.46
CA ALA A 54 -5.55 9.99 -0.87
C ALA A 54 -5.54 8.68 -1.65
N LEU A 55 -5.72 7.58 -0.93
CA LEU A 55 -5.86 6.23 -1.47
C LEU A 55 -6.95 5.52 -0.69
N GLU A 56 -7.91 4.96 -1.40
CA GLU A 56 -8.88 4.02 -0.86
C GLU A 56 -8.66 2.64 -1.49
N ILE A 57 -8.77 1.60 -0.67
CA ILE A 57 -8.65 0.21 -1.08
C ILE A 57 -9.85 -0.56 -0.53
N THR A 58 -10.53 -1.30 -1.40
CA THR A 58 -11.55 -2.28 -1.01
C THR A 58 -11.07 -3.67 -1.39
N ILE A 59 -11.17 -4.60 -0.44
CA ILE A 59 -10.83 -6.02 -0.64
C ILE A 59 -12.11 -6.81 -0.37
N THR A 60 -12.58 -7.54 -1.37
CA THR A 60 -13.79 -8.37 -1.29
C THR A 60 -13.41 -9.82 -1.56
N PRO A 61 -13.54 -10.73 -0.59
CA PRO A 61 -13.35 -12.15 -0.85
C PRO A 61 -14.45 -12.66 -1.80
N LEU A 62 -14.09 -13.57 -2.70
CA LEU A 62 -15.01 -14.12 -3.71
C LEU A 62 -15.55 -15.51 -3.36
N ASP A 63 -14.79 -16.30 -2.61
CA ASP A 63 -15.10 -17.72 -2.39
C ASP A 63 -15.61 -18.01 -0.97
N ALA A 64 -15.05 -17.35 0.05
CA ALA A 64 -15.38 -17.57 1.46
C ALA A 64 -14.93 -16.39 2.33
N ASP A 65 -15.44 -16.32 3.56
CA ASP A 65 -14.98 -15.36 4.56
C ASP A 65 -13.46 -15.41 4.74
N ALA A 66 -12.83 -14.24 4.83
CA ALA A 66 -11.38 -14.12 4.87
C ALA A 66 -10.94 -13.19 5.99
N SER A 67 -9.83 -13.55 6.64
CA SER A 67 -9.07 -12.64 7.49
C SER A 67 -8.00 -11.96 6.66
N VAL A 68 -7.96 -10.62 6.69
CA VAL A 68 -7.05 -9.81 5.88
C VAL A 68 -6.15 -8.99 6.79
N LEU A 69 -4.83 -9.14 6.62
CA LEU A 69 -3.84 -8.26 7.24
C LEU A 69 -3.39 -7.22 6.21
N ILE A 70 -3.53 -5.94 6.56
CA ILE A 70 -3.05 -4.83 5.75
C ILE A 70 -1.81 -4.22 6.42
N SER A 71 -0.70 -4.15 5.69
CA SER A 71 0.51 -3.45 6.11
C SER A 71 0.74 -2.25 5.18
N THR A 72 0.97 -1.08 5.77
CA THR A 72 1.17 0.18 5.05
C THR A 72 2.39 0.91 5.59
N GLY A 73 3.07 1.67 4.74
CA GLY A 73 4.20 2.49 5.13
C GLY A 73 4.65 3.40 3.99
N ILE A 74 5.60 4.29 4.29
CA ILE A 74 6.27 5.12 3.29
C ILE A 74 7.62 4.48 2.99
N ASP A 75 7.87 4.20 1.71
CA ASP A 75 9.18 3.77 1.24
C ASP A 75 10.00 5.00 0.81
N ALA A 76 10.85 5.48 1.72
CA ALA A 76 11.75 6.61 1.51
C ALA A 76 13.08 6.20 0.84
N THR A 77 13.25 4.93 0.49
CA THR A 77 14.47 4.41 -0.15
C THR A 77 14.48 4.54 -1.67
N GLN A 78 13.40 5.10 -2.25
CA GLN A 78 13.27 5.29 -3.69
C GLN A 78 14.42 6.15 -4.24
N THR A 79 14.97 5.73 -5.37
CA THR A 79 16.10 6.42 -6.03
C THR A 79 15.65 7.05 -7.35
N ASN A 80 16.20 8.22 -7.66
CA ASN A 80 16.14 8.80 -9.00
C ASN A 80 17.52 8.63 -9.64
N HIS A 81 17.57 8.02 -10.82
CA HIS A 81 18.82 7.74 -11.54
C HIS A 81 19.90 7.02 -10.68
N GLY A 82 19.47 6.14 -9.76
CA GLY A 82 20.38 5.40 -8.88
C GLY A 82 20.92 6.18 -7.68
N ARG A 83 20.45 7.41 -7.44
CA ARG A 83 20.79 8.20 -6.25
C ARG A 83 19.60 8.31 -5.31
N GLN A 84 19.80 7.93 -4.04
CA GLN A 84 18.86 8.23 -2.96
C GLN A 84 18.99 9.71 -2.59
N HIS A 85 17.85 10.38 -2.39
CA HIS A 85 17.80 11.80 -2.06
C HIS A 85 17.47 12.07 -0.59
N LEU A 86 17.05 11.04 0.15
CA LEU A 86 16.72 11.12 1.56
C LEU A 86 17.83 10.44 2.37
N ASP A 87 18.33 11.12 3.39
CA ASP A 87 19.25 10.52 4.36
C ASP A 87 18.42 9.78 5.41
N GLU A 88 18.62 8.46 5.50
CA GLU A 88 17.98 7.63 6.51
C GLU A 88 18.96 7.32 7.63
N THR A 89 18.48 7.38 8.89
CA THR A 89 19.26 6.81 10.00
C THR A 89 19.11 5.30 9.95
N PRO A 90 20.21 4.51 9.83
CA PRO A 90 20.11 3.06 9.79
C PRO A 90 19.37 2.53 11.03
N GLY A 91 18.25 1.83 10.81
CA GLY A 91 17.43 1.26 11.89
C GLY A 91 16.11 1.98 12.20
N ALA A 92 15.80 3.11 11.54
CA ALA A 92 14.52 3.84 11.69
C ALA A 92 13.53 3.64 10.53
N GLY A 93 13.90 2.86 9.52
CA GLY A 93 13.10 2.63 8.31
C GLY A 93 12.21 1.39 8.46
N VAL A 94 10.90 1.61 8.40
CA VAL A 94 9.77 0.67 8.60
C VAL A 94 9.27 0.62 10.05
N TRP A 95 8.36 1.53 10.38
CA TRP A 95 7.40 1.33 11.46
C TRP A 95 6.26 0.45 10.93
N SER A 96 6.09 -0.76 11.48
CA SER A 96 4.88 -1.54 11.23
C SER A 96 3.83 -1.15 12.26
N ALA A 97 2.55 -1.10 11.89
CA ALA A 97 1.46 -0.87 12.84
C ALA A 97 1.38 -1.97 13.93
N SER A 98 2.10 -3.09 13.76
CA SER A 98 2.31 -4.12 14.79
C SER A 98 3.19 -3.68 15.95
N ASP A 99 3.95 -2.60 15.81
CA ASP A 99 5.00 -2.21 16.77
C ASP A 99 4.48 -1.21 17.83
N ALA A 100 3.17 -0.91 17.82
CA ALA A 100 2.51 -0.04 18.79
C ALA A 100 2.14 -0.76 20.11
N GLY A 101 2.46 -2.04 20.23
CA GLY A 101 2.32 -2.80 21.48
C GLY A 101 3.56 -2.66 22.34
N GLU A 102 3.45 -1.84 23.39
CA GLU A 102 4.33 -1.85 24.58
C GLU A 102 5.71 -1.19 24.39
N LEU A 103 5.80 0.13 24.61
CA LEU A 103 7.06 0.81 24.86
C LEU A 103 7.01 1.60 26.17
N HIS A 104 7.50 0.97 27.24
CA HIS A 104 8.08 1.67 28.38
C HIS A 104 9.60 1.65 28.15
N HIS A 105 10.21 2.76 27.71
CA HIS A 105 11.67 2.86 27.61
C HIS A 105 12.22 4.04 28.44
N PRO A 106 13.09 3.76 29.42
CA PRO A 106 13.75 4.77 30.24
C PRO A 106 14.98 5.26 29.47
N GLY A 107 14.99 6.51 29.02
CA GLY A 107 16.13 7.01 28.27
C GLY A 107 16.04 8.43 27.74
N TRP A 108 14.85 9.05 27.80
CA TRP A 108 14.71 10.47 27.47
C TRP A 108 14.89 11.32 28.73
N THR A 109 16.13 11.60 29.10
CA THR A 109 16.49 12.88 29.73
C THR A 109 17.79 13.39 29.15
N GLN A 110 17.63 14.57 28.52
CA GLN A 110 18.57 15.56 28.01
C GLN A 110 19.33 15.27 26.71
#